data_AF-A0A180F944-F1
#
_entry.id   AF-A0A180F944-F1
#
_cell.length_a   1.000
_cell.length_b   1.000
_cell.length_c   1.000
_cell.angle_alpha   90.00
_cell.angle_beta   90.00
_cell.angle_gamma   90.00
#
_symmetry.space_group_name_H-M   'P 1'
#
loop_
_entity.id
_entity.type
_entity.pdbx_description
1 polymer ?
#
loop_
_entity_poly.entity_id
_entity_poly.type
_entity_poly.pdbx_seq_one_letter_code
_entity_poly.pdbx_strand_id
1 'polypeptide(L)'
;MTAKIGGMLEGAEKPSTSIDIAACIIDLSEEVAEPDPVLGIGDIPVFSRGNISVIGGAAKSRKTFLVCHLAGMFLEGNTSGTIVILDTEMARFHTMRTARRIHCIAGFDTNKNNSRLCHNQ
;
A
#
# COMPACT_ATOMS: atom_id res chain seq x y z
N MET A 1 -29.26 17.51 6.56
CA MET A 1 -29.05 16.05 6.42
C MET A 1 -28.22 15.60 7.60
N THR A 2 -28.78 14.69 8.41
CA THR A 2 -28.20 14.27 9.69
C THR A 2 -27.40 12.99 9.49
N ALA A 3 -26.09 13.02 9.69
CA ALA A 3 -25.26 11.82 9.70
C ALA A 3 -25.19 11.26 11.12
N LYS A 4 -25.67 10.02 11.30
CA LYS A 4 -25.48 9.22 12.53
C LYS A 4 -24.05 8.69 12.54
N ILE A 5 -23.30 8.99 13.59
CA ILE A 5 -22.04 8.33 13.92
C ILE A 5 -22.39 7.11 14.78
N GLY A 6 -22.23 5.92 14.21
CA GLY A 6 -22.42 4.66 14.91
C GLY A 6 -21.07 4.04 15.29
N GLY A 7 -20.99 3.54 16.53
CA GLY A 7 -20.04 2.52 16.94
C GLY A 7 -18.84 3.03 17.75
N MET A 8 -18.93 2.91 19.07
CA MET A 8 -17.78 2.93 19.98
C MET A 8 -16.79 1.82 19.56
N LEU A 9 -15.52 2.17 19.38
CA LEU A 9 -14.44 1.21 19.23
C LEU A 9 -14.12 0.64 20.61
N GLU A 10 -14.72 -0.50 20.95
CA GLU A 10 -14.32 -1.31 22.10
C GLU A 10 -12.98 -1.99 21.82
N GLY A 11 -12.07 -1.90 22.80
CA GLY A 11 -11.02 -2.88 23.05
C GLY A 11 -9.86 -2.90 22.05
N ALA A 12 -8.78 -2.17 22.35
CA ALA A 12 -7.47 -2.51 21.80
C ALA A 12 -7.02 -3.85 22.43
N GLU A 13 -7.18 -4.95 21.69
CA GLU A 13 -6.57 -6.24 22.06
C GLU A 13 -5.04 -6.07 22.16
N LYS A 14 -4.46 -6.52 23.28
CA LYS A 14 -3.01 -6.62 23.40
C LYS A 14 -2.53 -7.69 22.42
N PRO A 15 -1.48 -7.42 21.62
CA PRO A 15 -0.98 -8.40 20.66
C PRO A 15 -0.50 -9.65 21.42
N SER A 16 -1.12 -10.79 21.12
CA SER A 16 -0.70 -12.08 21.65
C SER A 16 0.67 -12.44 21.06
N THR A 17 1.58 -12.93 21.91
CA THR A 17 2.93 -13.35 21.49
C THR A 17 2.97 -14.79 20.97
N SER A 18 1.82 -15.46 20.90
CA SER A 18 1.69 -16.85 20.47
C SER A 18 0.89 -16.93 19.18
N ILE A 19 1.46 -17.56 18.16
CA ILE A 19 0.76 -17.86 16.90
C ILE A 19 -0.10 -19.09 17.13
N ASP A 20 -1.42 -18.97 16.93
CA ASP A 20 -2.31 -20.12 16.89
C ASP A 20 -2.24 -20.80 15.52
N ILE A 21 -1.54 -21.94 15.48
CA ILE A 21 -1.35 -22.72 14.26
C ILE A 21 -2.69 -23.32 13.79
N ALA A 22 -3.59 -23.67 14.71
CA ALA A 22 -4.86 -24.28 14.35
C ALA A 22 -5.74 -23.30 13.56
N ALA A 23 -5.73 -22.02 13.94
CA ALA A 23 -6.42 -20.94 13.21
C ALA A 23 -5.82 -20.65 11.82
N CYS A 24 -4.64 -21.16 11.51
CA CYS A 24 -3.99 -21.00 10.20
C CYS A 24 -4.29 -22.17 9.24
N ILE A 25 -4.98 -23.22 9.71
CA ILE A 25 -5.37 -24.36 8.86
C ILE A 25 -6.54 -23.91 7.99
N ILE A 26 -6.40 -24.09 6.68
CA ILE A 26 -7.44 -23.76 5.71
C ILE A 26 -8.58 -24.77 5.81
N ASP A 27 -9.79 -24.30 6.12
CA ASP A 27 -11.02 -25.08 6.02
C ASP A 27 -11.64 -24.86 4.64
N LEU A 28 -11.71 -25.93 3.84
CA LEU A 28 -12.25 -25.87 2.48
C LEU A 28 -13.78 -25.75 2.44
N SER A 29 -14.46 -25.93 3.57
CA SER A 29 -15.91 -25.76 3.69
C SER A 29 -16.32 -24.31 3.96
N GLU A 30 -15.36 -23.44 4.29
CA GLU A 30 -15.59 -22.02 4.53
C GLU A 30 -15.78 -21.27 3.21
N GLU A 31 -16.86 -20.48 3.11
CA GLU A 31 -17.02 -19.51 2.03
C GLU A 31 -16.23 -18.24 2.35
N VAL A 32 -15.19 -17.97 1.56
CA VAL A 32 -14.37 -16.77 1.69
C VAL A 32 -14.70 -15.79 0.56
N ALA A 33 -14.95 -14.53 0.92
CA ALA A 33 -15.24 -13.47 -0.05
C ALA A 33 -13.99 -13.13 -0.90
N GLU A 34 -14.22 -12.71 -2.14
CA GLU A 34 -13.14 -12.19 -2.98
C GLU A 34 -12.52 -10.92 -2.37
N PRO A 35 -11.18 -10.74 -2.47
CA PRO A 35 -10.50 -9.62 -1.85
C PRO A 35 -10.78 -8.30 -2.58
N ASP A 36 -11.04 -7.24 -1.82
CA ASP A 36 -11.30 -5.87 -2.31
C ASP A 36 -10.12 -5.32 -3.14
N PRO A 37 -10.27 -5.08 -4.45
CA PRO A 37 -9.21 -4.50 -5.29
C PRO A 37 -8.83 -3.10 -4.84
N VAL A 38 -7.53 -2.86 -4.66
CA VAL A 38 -6.97 -1.57 -4.21
C VAL A 38 -6.39 -0.77 -5.38
N LEU A 39 -5.74 -1.46 -6.32
CA LEU A 39 -5.13 -0.85 -7.51
C LEU A 39 -5.05 -1.89 -8.64
N GLY A 40 -5.38 -1.46 -9.86
CA GLY A 40 -5.35 -2.30 -11.05
C GLY A 40 -4.69 -1.62 -12.24
N ILE A 41 -4.39 -2.41 -13.27
CA ILE A 41 -3.95 -1.93 -14.60
C ILE A 41 -5.01 -2.39 -15.59
N GLY A 42 -5.78 -1.43 -16.12
CA GLY A 42 -7.01 -1.75 -16.86
C GLY A 42 -7.98 -2.52 -15.97
N ASP A 43 -8.48 -3.64 -16.47
CA ASP A 43 -9.42 -4.50 -15.75
C ASP A 43 -8.74 -5.54 -14.84
N ILE A 44 -7.41 -5.52 -14.73
CA ILE A 44 -6.64 -6.51 -13.96
C ILE A 44 -6.26 -5.94 -12.59
N PRO A 45 -6.75 -6.51 -11.47
CA PRO A 45 -6.31 -6.11 -10.14
C PRO A 45 -4.84 -6.51 -9.91
N VAL A 46 -4.03 -5.57 -9.43
CA VAL A 46 -2.59 -5.77 -9.12
C VAL A 46 -2.36 -5.88 -7.61
N PHE A 47 -3.11 -5.09 -6.83
CA PHE A 47 -3.10 -5.15 -5.38
C PHE A 47 -4.54 -5.23 -4.88
N SER A 48 -4.76 -6.05 -3.86
CA SER A 48 -6.02 -6.16 -3.14
C SER A 48 -5.78 -6.02 -1.64
N ARG A 49 -6.81 -5.66 -0.89
CA ARG A 49 -6.71 -5.41 0.54
C ARG A 49 -6.37 -6.70 1.29
N GLY A 50 -5.42 -6.62 2.21
CA GLY A 50 -4.96 -7.77 3.00
C GLY A 50 -3.92 -8.67 2.30
N ASN A 51 -3.59 -8.40 1.04
CA ASN A 51 -2.66 -9.23 0.28
C ASN A 51 -1.23 -8.69 0.27
N ILE A 52 -0.28 -9.60 0.12
CA ILE A 52 1.12 -9.29 -0.18
C ILE A 52 1.36 -9.59 -1.66
N SER A 53 1.83 -8.59 -2.41
CA SER A 53 2.18 -8.73 -3.82
C SER A 53 3.68 -8.52 -4.03
N VAL A 54 4.24 -9.21 -5.03
CA VAL A 54 5.66 -9.13 -5.38
C VAL A 54 5.83 -8.65 -6.82
N ILE A 55 6.69 -7.65 -7.02
CA ILE A 55 7.09 -7.16 -8.34
C ILE A 55 8.48 -7.72 -8.68
N GLY A 56 8.51 -8.78 -9.48
CA GLY A 56 9.74 -9.41 -9.98
C GLY A 56 10.22 -8.84 -11.32
N GLY A 57 11.47 -9.14 -11.68
CA GLY A 57 12.02 -8.82 -13.01
C GLY A 57 13.54 -8.65 -13.03
N ALA A 58 14.12 -8.73 -14.23
CA ALA A 58 15.56 -8.62 -14.45
C ALA A 58 16.17 -7.31 -13.91
N ALA A 59 17.49 -7.29 -13.75
CA ALA A 59 18.20 -6.04 -13.48
C ALA A 59 17.92 -5.03 -14.61
N LYS A 60 17.79 -3.74 -14.25
CA LYS A 60 17.49 -2.64 -15.19
C LYS A 60 16.11 -2.74 -15.89
N SER A 61 15.21 -3.65 -15.48
CA SER A 61 13.83 -3.72 -15.98
C SER A 61 12.91 -2.61 -15.47
N ARG A 62 13.46 -1.58 -14.81
CA ARG A 62 12.74 -0.40 -14.31
C ARG A 62 11.67 -0.70 -13.24
N LYS A 63 11.85 -1.74 -12.44
CA LYS A 63 10.96 -2.07 -11.30
C LYS A 63 10.66 -0.86 -10.39
N THR A 64 11.69 -0.10 -10.02
CA THR A 64 11.54 1.12 -9.20
C THR A 64 10.64 2.16 -9.87
N PHE A 65 10.72 2.30 -11.20
CA PHE A 65 9.84 3.21 -11.93
C PHE A 65 8.38 2.73 -11.87
N LEU A 66 8.15 1.42 -12.06
CA LEU A 66 6.82 0.83 -11.94
C LEU A 66 6.24 1.04 -10.53
N VAL A 67 7.02 0.80 -9.47
CA VAL A 67 6.61 1.07 -8.08
C VAL A 67 6.25 2.54 -7.88
N CYS A 68 7.06 3.48 -8.39
CA CYS A 68 6.74 4.91 -8.31
C CYS A 68 5.41 5.25 -9.01
N HIS A 69 5.15 4.63 -10.16
CA HIS A 69 3.93 4.88 -10.93
C HIS A 69 2.69 4.36 -10.22
N LEU A 70 2.73 3.11 -9.74
CA LEU A 70 1.65 2.49 -8.98
C LEU A 70 1.36 3.27 -7.69
N ALA A 71 2.40 3.69 -6.98
CA ALA A 71 2.26 4.51 -5.78
C ALA A 71 1.63 5.88 -6.08
N GLY A 72 2.08 6.56 -7.13
CA GLY A 72 1.54 7.85 -7.54
C GLY A 72 0.06 7.77 -7.92
N MET A 73 -0.30 6.80 -8.75
CA MET A 73 -1.69 6.56 -9.17
C MET A 73 -2.60 6.25 -7.99
N PHE A 74 -2.14 5.41 -7.04
CA PHE A 74 -2.91 5.13 -5.84
C PHE A 74 -3.17 6.40 -5.03
N LEU A 75 -2.15 7.25 -4.86
CA LEU A 75 -2.29 8.49 -4.10
C LEU A 75 -3.19 9.52 -4.79
N GLU A 76 -3.14 9.59 -6.12
CA GLU A 76 -4.03 10.42 -6.94
C GLU A 76 -5.49 9.98 -6.83
N GLY A 77 -5.75 8.68 -7.00
CA GLY A 77 -7.11 8.12 -7.06
C GLY A 77 -7.76 7.86 -5.69
N ASN A 78 -6.98 7.73 -4.62
CA ASN A 78 -7.50 7.44 -3.28
C ASN A 78 -7.15 8.55 -2.29
N THR A 79 -8.07 9.47 -2.02
CA THR A 79 -7.83 10.66 -1.19
C THR A 79 -7.49 10.36 0.28
N SER A 80 -7.85 9.18 0.79
CA SER A 80 -7.62 8.74 2.17
C SER A 80 -6.41 7.80 2.32
N GLY A 81 -5.92 7.24 1.21
CA GLY A 81 -4.86 6.26 1.21
C GLY A 81 -3.49 6.86 1.52
N THR A 82 -2.66 6.09 2.23
CA THR A 82 -1.28 6.43 2.58
C THR A 82 -0.33 5.36 2.07
N ILE A 83 0.88 5.76 1.69
CA ILE A 83 1.95 4.85 1.26
C ILE A 83 3.15 5.02 2.17
N VAL A 84 3.73 3.89 2.58
CA VAL A 84 5.04 3.80 3.20
C VAL A 84 5.97 3.04 2.26
N ILE A 85 7.10 3.64 1.91
CA ILE A 85 8.16 2.99 1.14
C ILE A 85 9.35 2.77 2.06
N LEU A 86 9.81 1.52 2.10
CA LEU A 86 11.04 1.10 2.77
C LEU A 86 12.04 0.74 1.68
N ASP A 87 12.95 1.67 1.38
CA ASP A 87 13.99 1.49 0.35
C ASP A 87 15.29 1.06 1.00
N THR A 88 15.63 -0.23 0.89
CA THR A 88 16.83 -0.79 1.51
C THR A 88 18.03 -0.86 0.56
N GLU A 89 17.88 -0.49 -0.71
CA GLU A 89 18.90 -0.68 -1.76
C GLU A 89 19.56 0.63 -2.18
N MET A 90 18.80 1.73 -2.23
CA MET A 90 19.25 2.97 -2.86
C MET A 90 19.79 3.99 -1.84
N ALA A 91 20.77 4.80 -2.28
CA ALA A 91 21.28 5.91 -1.48
C ALA A 91 20.28 7.08 -1.41
N ARG A 92 20.33 7.88 -0.33
CA ARG A 92 19.43 9.00 -0.04
C ARG A 92 19.10 9.90 -1.23
N PHE A 93 20.11 10.26 -2.02
CA PHE A 93 19.91 11.11 -3.20
C PHE A 93 18.93 10.49 -4.20
N HIS A 94 19.04 9.18 -4.45
CA HIS A 94 18.18 8.48 -5.38
C HIS A 94 16.79 8.22 -4.79
N THR A 95 16.70 7.92 -3.49
CA THR A 95 15.45 7.84 -2.73
C THR A 95 14.66 9.15 -2.77
N MET A 96 15.35 10.30 -2.67
CA MET A 96 14.72 11.62 -2.86
C MET A 96 14.18 11.80 -4.29
N ARG A 97 14.87 11.29 -5.31
CA ARG A 97 14.40 11.36 -6.70
C ARG A 97 13.16 10.49 -6.94
N THR A 98 13.08 9.31 -6.31
CA THR A 98 11.90 8.44 -6.41
C THR A 98 10.70 9.03 -5.66
N ALA A 99 10.90 9.59 -4.47
CA ALA A 99 9.87 10.34 -3.74
C ALA A 99 9.31 11.51 -4.58
N ARG A 100 10.19 12.33 -5.18
CA ARG A 100 9.78 13.42 -6.08
C ARG A 100 8.99 12.94 -7.30
N ARG A 101 9.36 11.79 -7.87
CA ARG A 101 8.63 11.19 -8.98
C ARG A 101 7.21 10.79 -8.57
N ILE A 102 7.05 10.20 -7.39
CA ILE A 102 5.72 9.85 -6.85
C ILE A 102 4.89 11.11 -6.62
N HIS A 103 5.47 12.15 -6.03
CA HIS A 103 4.79 13.45 -5.85
C HIS A 103 4.29 14.02 -7.19
N CYS A 104 5.15 14.01 -8.22
CA CYS A 104 4.78 14.49 -9.55
C CYS A 104 3.58 13.73 -10.12
N ILE A 105 3.57 12.39 -10.01
CA ILE A 105 2.46 11.56 -10.51
C ILE A 105 1.19 11.78 -9.68
N ALA A 106 1.31 11.93 -8.36
CA ALA A 106 0.19 12.16 -7.45
C ALA A 106 -0.35 13.60 -7.45
N GLY A 107 0.22 14.51 -8.25
CA GLY A 107 -0.15 15.94 -8.25
C GLY A 107 0.26 16.71 -7.00
N PHE A 108 1.22 16.21 -6.21
CA PHE A 108 1.73 16.87 -5.01
C PHE A 108 2.92 17.79 -5.32
N ASP A 109 3.19 18.75 -4.43
CA ASP A 109 4.39 19.61 -4.51
C ASP A 109 5.66 18.74 -4.36
N THR A 110 6.53 18.74 -5.37
CA THR A 110 7.77 17.94 -5.40
C THR A 110 8.87 18.45 -4.46
N ASN A 111 8.69 19.62 -3.84
CA ASN A 111 9.64 20.22 -2.91
C ASN A 111 9.16 20.21 -1.46
N LYS A 112 7.99 19.63 -1.18
CA LYS A 112 7.43 19.50 0.18
C LYS A 112 6.99 18.07 0.43
N ASN A 113 7.21 17.60 1.66
CA ASN A 113 6.66 16.32 2.08
C ASN A 113 5.13 16.39 2.16
N ASN A 114 4.47 15.25 1.90
CA ASN A 114 3.04 15.08 2.07
C ASN A 114 2.81 14.01 3.14
N SER A 115 1.85 14.22 4.05
CA SER A 115 1.55 13.26 5.13
C SER A 115 1.12 11.88 4.62
N ARG A 116 0.69 11.78 3.36
CA ARG A 116 0.25 10.53 2.72
C ARG A 116 1.36 9.73 2.06
N LEU A 117 2.58 10.27 1.96
CA LEU A 117 3.75 9.54 1.47
C LEU A 117 4.90 9.62 2.48
N CYS A 118 5.23 8.47 3.07
CA CYS A 118 6.43 8.31 3.88
C CYS A 118 7.45 7.48 3.09
N HIS A 119 8.65 8.02 2.85
CA HIS A 119 9.71 7.32 2.13
C HIS A 119 10.95 7.25 3.01
N ASN A 120 11.22 6.06 3.55
CA ASN A 120 12.36 5.79 4.40
C ASN A 120 13.45 5.06 3.63
N GLN A 121 14.70 5.36 3.99
CA GLN A 121 15.92 4.72 3.52
C GLN A 121 16.56 3.98 4.70
#